data_AF-A0AAE5P3U5-F1
#
_entry.id   AF-A0AAE5P3U5-F1
#
_cell.length_a   1.000
_cell.length_b   1.000
_cell.length_c   1.000
_cell.angle_alpha   90.00
_cell.angle_beta   90.00
_cell.angle_gamma   90.00
#
_symmetry.space_group_name_H-M   'P 1'
#
loop_
_entity.id
_entity.type
_entity.pdbx_description
1 polymer ?
#
loop_
_entity_poly.entity_id
_entity_poly.type
_entity_poly.pdbx_seq_one_letter_code
_entity_poly.pdbx_strand_id
1 'polypeptide(L)' 'MDLDKVYDYVEYPDKVSGRCDHCNSSYFKSSVKGGIFLRECRECGMKKSI' A
#
# COMPACT_ATOMS: atom_id res chain seq x y z
N MET A 1 -11.31 -4.53 -3.82
CA MET A 1 -10.29 -3.50 -3.61
C MET A 1 -9.87 -3.03 -4.98
N ASP A 2 -9.96 -1.73 -5.22
CA ASP A 2 -9.50 -1.12 -6.45
C ASP A 2 -7.99 -0.91 -6.36
N LEU A 3 -7.21 -1.44 -7.31
CA LEU A 3 -5.74 -1.39 -7.32
C LEU A 3 -5.21 -0.08 -7.89
N ASP A 4 -6.04 0.67 -8.62
CA ASP A 4 -5.68 1.96 -9.21
C ASP A 4 -5.90 3.12 -8.22
N LYS A 5 -6.59 2.85 -7.10
CA LYS A 5 -6.77 3.80 -6.01
C LYS A 5 -5.62 3.73 -5.01
N VAL A 6 -5.14 4.91 -4.58
CA VAL A 6 -4.26 5.04 -3.42
C VAL A 6 -5.13 5.15 -2.17
N TYR A 7 -4.93 4.25 -1.20
CA TYR A 7 -5.63 4.30 0.09
C TYR A 7 -4.77 5.02 1.13
N ASP A 8 -5.40 5.83 1.97
CA ASP A 8 -4.71 6.42 3.12
C ASP A 8 -4.56 5.37 4.24
N TYR A 9 -3.34 5.23 4.78
CA TYR A 9 -3.06 4.24 5.83
C TYR A 9 -3.74 4.60 7.16
N VAL A 10 -3.99 5.89 7.43
CA VAL A 10 -4.69 6.35 8.63
C VAL A 10 -6.17 5.96 8.56
N GLU A 11 -6.80 6.12 7.38
CA GLU A 11 -8.19 5.70 7.16
C GLU A 11 -8.33 4.18 7.01
N TYR A 12 -7.37 3.53 6.34
CA TYR A 12 -7.39 2.11 6.00
C TYR A 12 -6.06 1.44 6.38
N PRO A 13 -5.83 1.21 7.68
CA PRO A 13 -4.63 0.52 8.14
C PRO A 13 -4.58 -0.91 7.57
N ASP A 14 -3.38 -1.48 7.53
CA ASP A 14 -3.22 -2.89 7.13
C ASP A 14 -4.01 -3.79 8.07
N LYS A 15 -4.78 -4.74 7.51
CA LYS A 15 -5.46 -5.77 8.29
C LYS A 15 -4.45 -6.65 9.05
N VAL A 16 -3.30 -6.89 8.41
CA VAL A 16 -2.14 -7.57 8.99
C VAL A 16 -0.92 -6.71 8.70
N SER A 17 -0.28 -6.16 9.73
CA SER A 17 0.85 -5.26 9.58
C SER A 17 1.95 -5.86 8.70
N GLY A 18 2.39 -5.10 7.71
CA GLY A 18 3.45 -5.55 6.80
C GLY A 18 2.99 -6.53 5.70
N ARG A 19 1.69 -6.80 5.58
CA ARG A 19 1.11 -7.65 4.53
C ARG A 19 0.16 -6.86 3.64
N CYS A 20 0.09 -7.22 2.37
CA CYS A 20 -0.84 -6.60 1.44
C CYS A 20 -2.24 -7.14 1.71
N ASP A 21 -3.21 -6.26 1.91
CA ASP A 21 -4.58 -6.67 2.21
C ASP A 21 -5.28 -7.43 1.08
N HIS A 22 -4.74 -7.33 -0.15
CA HIS A 22 -5.29 -7.98 -1.34
C HIS A 22 -4.65 -9.35 -1.62
N CYS A 23 -3.32 -9.46 -1.59
CA CYS A 23 -2.60 -10.68 -1.98
C CYS A 23 -1.74 -11.30 -0.87
N ASN A 24 -1.75 -10.74 0.33
CA ASN A 24 -0.96 -11.18 1.49
C ASN A 24 0.58 -11.17 1.29
N SER A 25 1.08 -10.55 0.22
CA SER A 25 2.52 -10.40 -0.02
C SER A 25 3.16 -9.46 1.00
N SER A 26 4.42 -9.75 1.36
CA SER A 26 5.30 -8.85 2.12
C SER A 26 6.21 -7.99 1.24
N TYR A 27 6.16 -8.15 -0.08
CA TYR A 27 7.04 -7.45 -1.00
C TYR A 27 6.43 -6.13 -1.45
N PHE A 28 7.04 -5.03 -0.98
CA PHE A 28 6.61 -3.68 -1.29
C PHE A 28 7.71 -2.87 -1.97
N LYS A 29 7.30 -1.91 -2.78
CA LYS A 29 8.11 -0.82 -3.29
C LYS A 29 7.64 0.46 -2.62
N SER A 30 8.53 1.14 -1.92
CA SER A 30 8.24 2.45 -1.35
C SER A 30 8.76 3.56 -2.27
N SER A 31 8.02 4.65 -2.37
CA SER A 31 8.39 5.84 -3.13
C SER A 31 7.94 7.08 -2.38
N VAL A 32 8.64 8.20 -2.54
CA VAL A 32 8.27 9.48 -1.92
C VAL A 32 7.91 10.44 -3.03
N LYS A 33 6.72 11.04 -2.95
CA LYS A 33 6.27 12.05 -3.92
C LYS A 33 5.64 13.21 -3.18
N GLY A 34 6.25 14.40 -3.29
CA GLY A 34 5.72 15.62 -2.65
C GLY A 34 5.65 15.55 -1.13
N GLY A 35 6.51 14.78 -0.47
CA GLY A 35 6.52 14.60 0.99
C GLY A 35 5.61 13.48 1.50
N ILE A 36 4.86 12.81 0.63
CA ILE A 36 3.99 11.67 0.97
C ILE A 36 4.73 10.36 0.69
N PHE A 37 4.67 9.41 1.63
CA PHE A 37 5.25 8.08 1.46
C PHE A 37 4.23 7.14 0.81
N LEU A 38 4.49 6.72 -0.42
CA LEU A 38 3.66 5.76 -1.15
C LEU A 38 4.27 4.37 -1.05
N ARG A 39 3.53 3.43 -0.48
CA ARG A 39 3.84 2.00 -0.43
C ARG A 39 3.00 1.26 -1.47
N GLU A 40 3.67 0.64 -2.43
CA GLU A 40 3.05 -0.16 -3.49
C GLU A 40 3.40 -1.63 -3.32
N CYS A 41 2.41 -2.53 -3.39
CA CYS A 41 2.65 -3.97 -3.41
C CYS A 41 3.24 -4.39 -4.76
N ARG A 42 4.39 -5.07 -4.77
CA ARG A 42 5.02 -5.51 -6.02
C ARG A 42 4.26 -6.64 -6.75
N GLU A 43 3.49 -7.43 -6.00
CA GLU A 43 2.76 -8.58 -6.56
C GLU A 43 1.47 -8.17 -7.26
N CYS A 44 0.69 -7.27 -6.66
CA CYS A 44 -0.63 -6.89 -7.19
C CYS A 44 -0.80 -5.41 -7.50
N GLY A 45 0.19 -4.55 -7.21
CA GLY A 45 0.13 -3.12 -7.51
C GLY A 45 -0.67 -2.26 -6.53
N MET A 46 -1.20 -2.82 -5.44
CA MET A 46 -1.99 -2.08 -4.45
C MET A 46 -1.16 -0.98 -3.79
N LYS A 47 -1.67 0.26 -3.76
CA LYS A 47 -0.95 1.43 -3.23
C LYS A 47 -1.59 1.95 -1.95
N LYS A 48 -0.76 2.26 -0.96
CA LYS A 48 -1.13 2.98 0.26
C LYS A 48 -0.25 4.21 0.46
N SER A 49 -0.86 5.29 0.90
CA SER A 49 -0.18 6.49 1.38
C SER A 49 0.03 6.35 2.89
N ILE A 50 1.28 6.46 3.33
CA ILE A 50 1.72 6.39 4.73
C ILE A 50 2.28 7.76 5.12
#